data_AF-A0A172MIZ6-F1
#
_entry.id   AF-A0A172MIZ6-F1
#
_cell.length_a   1.000
_cell.length_b   1.000
_cell.length_c   1.000
_cell.angle_alpha   90.00
_cell.angle_beta   90.00
_cell.angle_gamma   90.00
#
_symmetry.space_group_name_H-M   'P 1'
#
loop_
_entity.id
_entity.type
_entity.pdbx_description
1 polymer ?
#
loop_
_entity_poly.entity_id
_entity_poly.type
_entity_poly.pdbx_seq_one_letter_code
_entity_poly.pdbx_strand_id
1 'polypeptide(L)'
;MLNHNKRSITLDTKNPKGREVLEALVKTCDVLVENFAPGVLDRMLPWARIQELNPRMIVASIKGFGPGPYADCKVYENVAQCAGGSASTTGFRDGLPLVTGAQIGDSGTGLHLALGIVTALYQRTRTGRGQRVDCAMQDGVLNLARVKLRDQ
;
A
#
# COMPACT_ATOMS: atom_id res chain seq x y z
N MET A 1 -6.03 9.00 -16.67
CA MET A 1 -6.46 7.59 -16.53
C MET A 1 -6.44 7.04 -15.09
N LEU A 2 -5.49 7.37 -14.19
CA LEU A 2 -5.45 6.78 -12.81
C LEU A 2 -6.27 7.53 -11.72
N ASN A 3 -6.88 8.66 -12.06
CA ASN A 3 -7.54 9.55 -11.10
C ASN A 3 -8.99 9.91 -11.48
N HIS A 4 -9.61 9.16 -12.38
CA HIS A 4 -11.04 9.32 -12.64
C HIS A 4 -11.86 8.99 -11.38
N ASN A 5 -13.07 9.57 -11.28
CA ASN A 5 -13.99 9.42 -10.15
C ASN A 5 -13.49 9.95 -8.80
N LYS A 6 -12.38 10.71 -8.78
CA LYS A 6 -11.86 11.39 -7.59
C LYS A 6 -12.16 12.89 -7.64
N ARG A 7 -12.37 13.50 -6.47
CA ARG A 7 -12.30 14.95 -6.28
C ARG A 7 -10.92 15.31 -5.73
N SER A 8 -10.45 16.53 -6.03
CA SER A 8 -9.12 16.99 -5.60
C SER A 8 -9.24 18.19 -4.67
N ILE A 9 -8.40 18.21 -3.64
CA ILE A 9 -8.14 19.37 -2.79
C ILE A 9 -6.63 19.51 -2.63
N THR A 10 -6.14 20.75 -2.56
CA THR A 10 -4.74 21.02 -2.20
C THR A 10 -4.68 21.30 -0.71
N LEU A 11 -3.78 20.62 0.00
CA LEU A 11 -3.66 20.73 1.44
C LEU A 11 -2.18 20.73 1.85
N ASP A 12 -1.74 21.79 2.54
CA ASP A 12 -0.42 21.83 3.17
C ASP A 12 -0.54 21.40 4.64
N THR A 13 -0.13 20.17 4.94
CA THR A 13 -0.20 19.59 6.28
C THR A 13 0.88 20.10 7.23
N LYS A 14 1.84 20.91 6.75
CA LYS A 14 2.81 21.61 7.60
C LYS A 14 2.21 22.89 8.21
N ASN A 15 1.15 23.43 7.60
CA ASN A 15 0.40 24.55 8.15
C ASN A 15 -0.58 24.04 9.23
N PRO A 16 -0.64 24.66 10.43
CA PRO A 16 -1.59 24.27 11.48
C PRO A 16 -3.04 24.17 10.99
N LYS A 17 -3.51 25.11 10.17
CA LYS A 17 -4.86 25.05 9.58
C LYS A 17 -5.04 23.88 8.62
N GLY A 18 -3.99 23.53 7.87
CA GLY A 18 -4.03 22.36 7.00
C GLY A 18 -4.11 21.06 7.79
N ARG A 19 -3.45 21.00 8.95
CA ARG A 19 -3.58 19.88 9.88
C ARG A 19 -4.99 19.76 10.46
N GLU A 20 -5.63 20.88 10.82
CA GLU A 20 -7.03 20.89 11.28
C GLU A 20 -7.99 20.32 10.23
N VAL A 21 -7.81 20.70 8.96
CA VAL A 21 -8.59 20.15 7.83
C VAL A 21 -8.36 18.64 7.67
N LEU A 22 -7.11 18.17 7.76
CA LEU A 22 -6.80 16.74 7.70
C LEU A 22 -7.48 15.97 8.84
N GLU A 23 -7.40 16.47 10.07
CA GLU A 23 -8.06 15.83 11.22
C GLU A 23 -9.59 15.83 11.08
N ALA A 24 -10.18 16.89 10.53
CA ALA A 24 -11.61 16.95 10.23
C ALA A 24 -12.03 15.90 9.18
N LEU A 25 -11.23 15.69 8.14
CA LEU A 25 -11.47 14.62 7.16
C LEU A 25 -11.36 13.24 7.83
N VAL A 26 -10.36 13.01 8.67
CA VAL A 26 -10.17 11.73 9.37
C VAL A 26 -11.36 11.38 10.29
N LYS A 27 -12.00 12.37 10.92
CA LYS A 27 -13.21 12.16 11.73
C LYS A 27 -14.41 11.61 10.93
N THR A 28 -14.44 11.84 9.61
CA THR A 28 -15.61 11.53 8.77
C THR A 28 -15.35 10.47 7.71
N CYS A 29 -14.10 10.25 7.33
CA CYS A 29 -13.72 9.23 6.35
C CYS A 29 -13.75 7.82 6.93
N ASP A 30 -14.02 6.84 6.07
CA ASP A 30 -13.96 5.42 6.41
C ASP A 30 -12.56 4.82 6.26
N VAL A 31 -11.83 5.28 5.23
CA VAL A 31 -10.54 4.73 4.82
C VAL A 31 -9.60 5.87 4.45
N LEU A 32 -8.39 5.86 5.00
CA LEU A 32 -7.26 6.68 4.57
C LEU A 32 -6.29 5.77 3.81
N VAL A 33 -5.94 6.15 2.59
CA VAL A 33 -5.01 5.39 1.74
C VAL A 33 -3.75 6.21 1.50
N GLU A 34 -2.57 5.62 1.69
CA GLU A 34 -1.30 6.29 1.39
C GLU A 34 -0.23 5.33 0.83
N ASN A 35 0.70 5.90 0.07
CA ASN A 35 1.88 5.23 -0.47
C ASN A 35 3.14 6.11 -0.34
N PHE A 36 3.21 6.90 0.73
CA PHE A 36 4.40 7.71 1.02
C PHE A 36 5.57 6.82 1.44
N ALA A 37 6.78 7.42 1.39
CA ALA A 37 7.97 6.80 1.95
C ALA A 37 7.76 6.42 3.44
N PRO A 38 8.46 5.38 3.93
CA PRO A 38 8.37 4.94 5.32
C PRO A 38 8.45 6.09 6.35
N GLY A 39 7.56 6.04 7.34
CA GLY A 39 7.46 7.01 8.43
C GLY A 39 6.90 8.40 8.08
N VAL A 40 6.56 8.69 6.81
CA VAL A 40 5.98 10.00 6.45
C VAL A 40 4.61 10.22 7.09
N LEU A 41 3.71 9.23 7.01
CA LEU A 41 2.39 9.33 7.64
C LEU A 41 2.53 9.47 9.15
N ASP A 42 3.39 8.68 9.80
CA ASP A 42 3.55 8.73 11.26
C ASP A 42 4.05 10.10 11.76
N ARG A 43 4.91 10.77 10.99
CA ARG A 43 5.33 12.16 11.29
C ARG A 43 4.22 13.18 11.06
N MET A 44 3.35 12.94 10.10
CA MET A 44 2.27 13.85 9.70
C MET A 44 1.02 13.71 10.60
N LEU A 45 0.58 12.48 10.83
CA LEU A 45 -0.59 12.11 11.62
C LEU A 45 -0.42 10.68 12.19
N PRO A 46 0.12 10.53 13.41
CA PRO A 46 0.41 9.23 14.01
C PRO A 46 -0.84 8.34 14.14
N TRP A 47 -0.66 7.02 14.04
CA TRP A 47 -1.75 6.05 14.20
C TRP A 47 -2.58 6.25 15.49
N ALA A 48 -1.93 6.51 16.63
CA ALA A 48 -2.61 6.77 17.88
C ALA A 48 -3.59 7.96 17.76
N ARG A 49 -3.16 9.05 17.11
CA ARG A 49 -3.99 10.22 16.87
C ARG A 49 -5.16 9.91 15.93
N ILE A 50 -4.93 9.10 14.90
CA ILE A 50 -6.00 8.64 14.00
C ILE A 50 -7.06 7.85 14.79
N GLN A 51 -6.64 6.94 15.67
CA GLN A 51 -7.56 6.14 16.49
C GLN A 51 -8.34 6.96 17.53
N GLU A 52 -7.71 7.98 18.13
CA GLU A 52 -8.41 8.94 19.00
C GLU A 52 -9.50 9.69 18.25
N LEU A 53 -9.19 10.16 17.03
CA LEU A 53 -10.13 10.92 16.19
C LEU A 53 -11.25 10.05 15.65
N ASN A 54 -10.94 8.82 15.25
CA ASN A 54 -11.88 7.90 14.62
C ASN A 54 -11.45 6.44 14.86
N PRO A 55 -12.00 5.75 15.89
CA PRO A 55 -11.65 4.35 16.17
C PRO A 55 -12.17 3.37 15.10
N ARG A 56 -12.97 3.84 14.14
CA ARG A 56 -13.48 3.07 12.99
C ARG A 56 -12.59 3.20 11.76
N MET A 57 -11.59 4.08 11.77
CA MET A 57 -10.75 4.38 10.61
C MET A 57 -9.92 3.17 10.17
N ILE A 58 -9.93 2.88 8.87
CA ILE A 58 -8.97 1.97 8.25
C ILE A 58 -7.85 2.79 7.64
N VAL A 59 -6.60 2.49 8.00
CA VAL A 59 -5.42 3.08 7.36
C VAL A 59 -4.79 2.03 6.47
N ALA A 60 -4.74 2.30 5.18
CA ALA A 60 -4.27 1.38 4.16
C ALA A 60 -3.02 1.92 3.48
N SER A 61 -1.94 1.15 3.50
CA SER A 61 -0.60 1.62 3.18
C SER A 61 0.08 0.71 2.15
N ILE A 62 0.59 1.30 1.06
CA ILE A 62 1.57 0.63 0.20
C ILE A 62 2.98 0.98 0.66
N LYS A 63 3.84 -0.02 0.73
CA LYS A 63 5.28 0.11 0.99
C LYS A 63 6.07 -0.74 0.00
N GLY A 64 7.36 -0.45 -0.16
CA GLY A 64 8.20 -1.28 -1.03
C GLY A 64 8.41 -2.68 -0.46
N PHE A 65 8.76 -2.73 0.82
CA PHE A 65 9.09 -3.93 1.56
C PHE A 65 8.28 -4.01 2.85
N GLY A 66 8.06 -5.24 3.34
CA GLY A 66 7.57 -5.50 4.69
C GLY A 66 8.66 -5.27 5.75
N PRO A 67 8.37 -5.57 7.04
CA PRO A 67 9.36 -5.49 8.11
C PRO A 67 10.61 -6.30 7.78
N GLY A 68 11.79 -5.70 7.95
CA GLY A 68 13.06 -6.33 7.64
C GLY A 68 14.15 -5.32 7.24
N PRO A 69 15.30 -5.80 6.74
CA PRO A 69 16.47 -4.96 6.46
C PRO A 69 16.23 -3.91 5.36
N TYR A 70 15.20 -4.10 4.53
CA TYR A 70 14.85 -3.19 3.44
C TYR A 70 13.60 -2.34 3.71
N ALA A 71 13.06 -2.36 4.93
CA ALA A 71 11.80 -1.68 5.26
C ALA A 71 11.82 -0.17 4.95
N ASP A 72 13.00 0.47 5.05
CA ASP A 72 13.19 1.90 4.76
C ASP A 72 13.55 2.21 3.31
N CYS A 73 13.71 1.19 2.45
CA CYS A 73 14.06 1.38 1.05
C CYS A 73 12.86 1.91 0.24
N LYS A 74 13.15 2.86 -0.65
CA LYS A 74 12.19 3.32 -1.67
C LYS A 74 12.18 2.33 -2.82
N VAL A 75 10.99 1.98 -3.28
CA VAL A 75 10.77 1.01 -4.35
C VAL A 75 9.83 1.61 -5.38
N TYR A 76 10.12 1.30 -6.63
CA TYR A 76 9.26 1.53 -7.79
C TYR A 76 9.08 0.19 -8.52
N GLU A 77 8.13 0.13 -9.44
CA GLU A 77 7.74 -1.05 -10.24
C GLU A 77 8.86 -2.09 -10.45
N ASN A 78 9.87 -1.79 -11.25
CA ASN A 78 10.89 -2.78 -11.63
C ASN A 78 11.72 -3.28 -10.44
N VAL A 79 11.94 -2.44 -9.41
CA VAL A 79 12.63 -2.86 -8.19
C VAL A 79 11.79 -3.89 -7.44
N ALA A 80 10.46 -3.70 -7.38
CA ALA A 80 9.57 -4.69 -6.79
C ALA A 80 9.55 -6.00 -7.59
N GLN A 81 9.55 -5.93 -8.93
CA GLN A 81 9.63 -7.14 -9.77
C GLN A 81 10.91 -7.94 -9.53
N CYS A 82 12.05 -7.25 -9.35
CA CYS A 82 13.31 -7.89 -8.97
C CYS A 82 13.24 -8.49 -7.57
N ALA A 83 12.78 -7.72 -6.57
CA ALA A 83 12.74 -8.14 -5.17
C ALA A 83 11.75 -9.28 -4.91
N GLY A 84 10.63 -9.33 -5.64
CA GLY A 84 9.60 -10.37 -5.54
C GLY A 84 9.85 -11.60 -6.41
N GLY A 85 10.99 -11.67 -7.10
CA GLY A 85 11.43 -12.85 -7.86
C GLY A 85 10.88 -12.98 -9.27
N SER A 86 9.95 -12.12 -9.70
CA SER A 86 9.37 -12.18 -11.06
C SER A 86 10.41 -11.93 -12.14
N ALA A 87 11.36 -11.00 -11.92
CA ALA A 87 12.40 -10.74 -12.92
C ALA A 87 13.33 -11.94 -13.11
N SER A 88 13.63 -12.66 -12.03
CA SER A 88 14.48 -13.86 -12.05
C SER A 88 13.90 -15.00 -12.90
N THR A 89 12.56 -15.09 -12.95
CA THR A 89 11.85 -16.17 -13.65
C THR A 89 11.28 -15.75 -15.02
N THR A 90 11.54 -14.52 -15.45
CA THR A 90 11.05 -13.97 -16.72
C THR A 90 12.22 -13.69 -17.65
N GLY A 91 12.17 -14.28 -18.85
CA GLY A 91 13.19 -14.09 -19.88
C GLY A 91 13.61 -15.41 -20.54
N PHE A 92 14.83 -15.40 -21.08
CA PHE A 92 15.44 -16.56 -21.74
C PHE A 92 16.50 -17.18 -20.82
N ARG A 93 16.71 -18.50 -20.91
CA ARG A 93 17.60 -19.27 -20.02
C ARG A 93 19.02 -18.70 -19.93
N ASP A 94 19.58 -18.29 -21.06
CA ASP A 94 20.94 -17.73 -21.17
C ASP A 94 20.92 -16.20 -21.33
N GLY A 95 19.81 -15.55 -21.00
CA GLY A 95 19.61 -14.11 -21.08
C GLY A 95 19.68 -13.42 -19.71
N LEU A 96 19.53 -12.09 -19.73
CA LEU A 96 19.37 -11.31 -18.50
C LEU A 96 17.96 -11.49 -17.92
N PRO A 97 17.78 -11.31 -16.60
CA PRO A 97 16.46 -11.15 -15.98
C PRO A 97 15.66 -10.05 -16.68
N LEU A 98 14.41 -10.34 -17.06
CA LEU A 98 13.53 -9.37 -17.71
C LEU A 98 12.40 -8.97 -16.78
N VAL A 99 12.02 -7.69 -16.83
CA VAL A 99 10.78 -7.23 -16.21
C VAL A 99 9.59 -7.49 -17.13
N THR A 100 8.44 -7.74 -16.54
CA THR A 100 7.18 -7.82 -17.27
C THR A 100 6.69 -6.43 -17.67
N GLY A 101 6.05 -6.30 -18.83
CA GLY A 101 5.42 -5.03 -19.23
C GLY A 101 4.20 -4.66 -18.38
N ALA A 102 3.52 -5.67 -17.82
CA ALA A 102 2.45 -5.46 -16.86
C ALA A 102 3.00 -4.85 -15.56
N GLN A 103 2.28 -3.88 -15.01
CA GLN A 103 2.70 -3.15 -13.80
C GLN A 103 2.31 -3.94 -12.54
N ILE A 104 2.90 -5.12 -12.36
CA ILE A 104 2.56 -6.05 -11.28
C ILE A 104 3.07 -5.58 -9.90
N GLY A 105 4.10 -4.74 -9.86
CA GLY A 105 4.61 -4.11 -8.65
C GLY A 105 3.77 -2.91 -8.19
N ASP A 106 3.31 -2.07 -9.10
CA ASP A 106 2.51 -0.87 -8.80
C ASP A 106 1.02 -1.22 -8.77
N SER A 107 0.43 -1.51 -9.94
CA SER A 107 -1.01 -1.79 -10.06
C SER A 107 -1.39 -3.12 -9.40
N GLY A 108 -0.52 -4.13 -9.50
CA GLY A 108 -0.73 -5.40 -8.80
C GLY A 108 -0.82 -5.22 -7.29
N THR A 109 0.09 -4.47 -6.68
CA THR A 109 0.04 -4.15 -5.24
C THR A 109 -1.19 -3.30 -4.88
N GLY A 110 -1.58 -2.36 -5.75
CA GLY A 110 -2.83 -1.60 -5.60
C GLY A 110 -4.07 -2.48 -5.50
N LEU A 111 -4.16 -3.55 -6.31
CA LEU A 111 -5.26 -4.51 -6.25
C LEU A 111 -5.23 -5.36 -4.96
N HIS A 112 -4.04 -5.77 -4.50
CA HIS A 112 -3.91 -6.47 -3.22
C HIS A 112 -4.36 -5.59 -2.04
N LEU A 113 -3.95 -4.32 -2.02
CA LEU A 113 -4.37 -3.38 -0.99
C LEU A 113 -5.89 -3.14 -1.05
N ALA A 114 -6.48 -3.03 -2.24
CA ALA A 114 -7.92 -2.88 -2.40
C ALA A 114 -8.70 -4.06 -1.78
N LEU A 115 -8.24 -5.30 -1.99
CA LEU A 115 -8.83 -6.47 -1.34
C LEU A 115 -8.68 -6.41 0.19
N GLY A 116 -7.52 -5.98 0.68
CA GLY A 116 -7.28 -5.75 2.11
C GLY A 116 -8.23 -4.72 2.72
N ILE A 117 -8.48 -3.60 2.02
CA ILE A 117 -9.44 -2.57 2.43
C ILE A 117 -10.86 -3.14 2.51
N VAL A 118 -11.32 -3.85 1.48
CA VAL A 118 -12.66 -4.46 1.46
C VAL A 118 -12.82 -5.46 2.61
N THR A 119 -11.79 -6.27 2.86
CA THR A 119 -11.78 -7.24 3.96
C THR A 119 -11.79 -6.55 5.34
N ALA A 120 -11.04 -5.47 5.52
CA ALA A 120 -11.06 -4.67 6.73
C ALA A 120 -12.42 -3.99 6.96
N LEU A 121 -13.04 -3.48 5.90
CA LEU A 121 -14.40 -2.94 5.95
C LEU A 121 -15.41 -4.02 6.37
N TYR A 122 -15.28 -5.24 5.84
CA TYR A 122 -16.11 -6.37 6.24
C TYR A 122 -15.92 -6.74 7.71
N GLN A 123 -14.68 -6.87 8.19
CA GLN A 123 -14.39 -7.15 9.61
C GLN A 123 -14.99 -6.07 10.53
N ARG A 124 -14.93 -4.79 10.12
CA ARG A 124 -15.50 -3.66 10.86
C ARG A 124 -17.02 -3.74 11.03
N THR A 125 -17.74 -4.48 10.18
CA THR A 125 -19.19 -4.74 10.36
C THR A 125 -19.48 -5.58 11.60
N ARG A 126 -18.51 -6.40 12.04
CA ARG A 126 -18.63 -7.26 13.21
C ARG A 126 -18.07 -6.61 14.47
N THR A 127 -16.95 -5.91 14.35
CA THR A 127 -16.22 -5.38 15.51
C THR A 127 -16.53 -3.92 15.79
N GLY A 128 -17.05 -3.19 14.80
CA GLY A 128 -17.20 -1.75 14.86
C GLY A 128 -15.88 -0.97 14.91
N ARG A 129 -14.72 -1.63 14.72
CA ARG A 129 -13.38 -1.06 14.86
C ARG A 129 -12.61 -1.11 13.55
N GLY A 130 -11.81 -0.08 13.29
CA GLY A 130 -10.86 -0.06 12.17
C GLY A 130 -9.54 -0.74 12.50
N GLN A 131 -8.64 -0.80 11.52
CA GLN A 131 -7.33 -1.44 11.62
C GLN A 131 -6.34 -0.85 10.60
N ARG A 132 -5.06 -1.21 10.72
CA ARG A 132 -4.06 -0.97 9.67
C ARG A 132 -4.04 -2.12 8.68
N VAL A 133 -3.88 -1.79 7.40
CA VAL A 133 -3.70 -2.75 6.32
C VAL A 133 -2.47 -2.31 5.53
N ASP A 134 -1.38 -3.06 5.63
CA ASP A 134 -0.15 -2.77 4.90
C ASP A 134 0.04 -3.78 3.77
N CYS A 135 0.48 -3.33 2.59
CA CYS A 135 0.79 -4.18 1.45
C CYS A 135 2.17 -3.79 0.89
N ALA A 136 3.10 -4.74 0.93
CA ALA A 136 4.43 -4.56 0.36
C ALA A 136 4.44 -4.90 -1.13
N MET A 137 5.11 -4.09 -1.94
CA MET A 137 5.24 -4.34 -3.38
C MET A 137 5.97 -5.66 -3.65
N GLN A 138 7.00 -5.98 -2.86
CA GLN A 138 7.68 -7.28 -2.92
C GLN A 138 6.70 -8.45 -2.74
N ASP A 139 5.83 -8.38 -1.73
CA ASP A 139 4.89 -9.45 -1.39
C ASP A 139 3.80 -9.60 -2.46
N GLY A 140 3.32 -8.47 -3.01
CA GLY A 140 2.35 -8.47 -4.11
C GLY A 140 2.90 -9.15 -5.36
N VAL A 141 4.15 -8.84 -5.74
CA VAL A 141 4.85 -9.52 -6.84
C VAL A 141 5.07 -11.00 -6.53
N LEU A 142 5.58 -11.33 -5.34
CA LEU A 142 5.84 -12.70 -4.93
C LEU A 142 4.58 -13.57 -4.98
N ASN A 143 3.43 -13.02 -4.56
CA ASN A 143 2.17 -13.72 -4.61
C ASN A 143 1.73 -14.03 -6.06
N LEU A 144 1.94 -13.11 -7.00
CA LEU A 144 1.64 -13.34 -8.42
C LEU A 144 2.63 -14.30 -9.09
N ALA A 145 3.88 -14.33 -8.61
CA ALA A 145 4.89 -15.28 -9.03
C ALA A 145 4.69 -16.69 -8.43
N ARG A 146 3.68 -16.89 -7.57
CA ARG A 146 3.31 -18.21 -7.07
C ARG A 146 2.80 -19.08 -8.22
N VAL A 147 3.61 -20.03 -8.64
CA VAL A 147 3.22 -21.09 -9.57
C VAL A 147 3.19 -22.44 -8.85
N LYS A 148 2.51 -23.43 -9.43
CA LYS A 148 2.67 -24.83 -8.98
C LYS A 148 4.16 -25.17 -9.02
N LEU A 149 4.64 -25.89 -8.00
CA LEU A 149 5.82 -26.73 -8.15
C LEU A 149 5.50 -27.68 -9.32
N ARG A 150 6.02 -27.36 -10.50
CA ARG A 150 6.03 -28.31 -11.61
C ARG A 150 7.07 -29.33 -11.16
N ASP A 151 6.59 -30.57 -10.95
CA ASP A 151 7.32 -31.76 -10.49
C ASP A 151 7.16 -32.15 -8.99
N GLN A 152 5.91 -32.16 -8.49
CA GLN A 152 5.45 -33.24 -7.59
C GLN A 152 4.57 -34.21 -8.38
#